data_AF-A0A2S1YNC9-F1
#
_entry.id   AF-A0A2S1YNC9-F1
#
_cell.length_a   1.000
_cell.length_b   1.000
_cell.length_c   1.000
_cell.angle_alpha   90.00
_cell.angle_beta   90.00
_cell.angle_gamma   90.00
#
_symmetry.space_group_name_H-M   'P 1'
#
loop_
_entity.id
_entity.type
_entity.pdbx_description
1 polymer ?
#
loop_
_entity_poly.entity_id
_entity_poly.type
_entity_poly.pdbx_seq_one_letter_code
_entity_poly.pdbx_strand_id
1 'polypeptide(L)'
;MKEDIIRQYFEKLKSADSPIEINSILDQIIPILKLSGVSIPEMMTYFKMHQNDYETKSQDHQNSISNSNKAKVVMELLMAKLNK
;
A
#
# COMPACT_ATOMS: atom_id res chain seq x y z
N MET A 1 -12.95 7.34 -11.11
CA MET A 1 -11.98 7.23 -12.24
C MET A 1 -10.54 7.05 -11.78
N LYS A 2 -9.84 8.03 -11.18
CA LYS A 2 -8.47 7.80 -10.66
C LYS A 2 -8.46 6.96 -9.37
N GLU A 3 -9.42 7.22 -8.48
CA GLU A 3 -9.56 6.49 -7.22
C GLU A 3 -9.78 4.98 -7.43
N ASP A 4 -10.62 4.61 -8.41
CA ASP A 4 -10.84 3.20 -8.78
C ASP A 4 -9.57 2.50 -9.29
N ILE A 5 -8.70 3.24 -9.99
CA ILE A 5 -7.42 2.72 -10.48
C ILE A 5 -6.49 2.50 -9.28
N ILE A 6 -6.39 3.47 -8.37
CA ILE A 6 -5.59 3.31 -7.14
C ILE A 6 -6.11 2.11 -6.34
N ARG A 7 -7.42 2.01 -6.12
CA ARG A 7 -8.06 0.89 -5.43
C ARG A 7 -7.68 -0.45 -6.02
N GLN A 8 -7.86 -0.62 -7.34
CA GLN A 8 -7.57 -1.88 -8.04
C GLN A 8 -6.13 -2.34 -7.86
N TYR A 9 -5.17 -1.42 -7.85
CA TYR A 9 -3.77 -1.76 -7.63
C TYR A 9 -3.42 -1.96 -6.16
N PHE A 10 -4.04 -1.19 -5.27
CA PHE A 10 -3.83 -1.29 -3.83
C PHE A 10 -4.46 -2.53 -3.22
N GLU A 11 -5.50 -3.12 -3.81
CA GLU A 11 -6.04 -4.45 -3.45
C GLU A 11 -4.93 -5.51 -3.34
N LYS A 12 -3.88 -5.44 -4.18
CA LYS A 12 -2.73 -6.35 -4.11
C LYS A 12 -1.97 -6.28 -2.78
N LEU A 13 -2.03 -5.14 -2.08
CA LEU A 13 -1.42 -4.99 -0.76
C LEU A 13 -2.14 -5.82 0.31
N LYS A 14 -3.41 -6.19 0.10
CA LYS A 14 -4.18 -7.00 1.07
C LYS A 14 -3.53 -8.38 1.28
N SER A 15 -3.01 -8.99 0.22
CA SER A 15 -2.34 -10.30 0.26
C SER A 15 -0.88 -10.28 0.69
N ALA A 16 -0.31 -9.11 1.00
CA ALA A 16 1.09 -9.00 1.42
C ALA A 16 1.23 -9.28 2.93
N ASP A 17 2.07 -10.23 3.31
CA ASP A 17 2.25 -10.64 4.71
C ASP A 17 3.58 -10.13 5.31
N SER A 18 4.48 -9.65 4.45
CA SER A 18 5.82 -9.17 4.84
C SER A 18 6.17 -7.78 4.28
N PRO A 19 7.11 -7.04 4.91
CA PRO A 19 7.54 -5.73 4.40
C PRO A 19 8.17 -5.82 3.00
N ILE A 20 8.82 -6.95 2.71
CA ILE A 20 9.50 -7.23 1.45
C ILE A 20 8.46 -7.37 0.32
N GLU A 21 7.37 -8.11 0.57
CA GLU A 21 6.26 -8.24 -0.38
C GLU A 21 5.55 -6.91 -0.62
N ILE A 22 5.29 -6.15 0.45
CA ILE A 22 4.72 -4.80 0.34
C ILE A 22 5.61 -3.94 -0.57
N ASN A 23 6.93 -3.92 -0.32
CA ASN A 23 7.84 -3.16 -1.16
C ASN A 23 7.83 -3.63 -2.63
N SER A 24 7.83 -4.95 -2.86
CA SER A 24 7.76 -5.52 -4.21
C SER A 24 6.48 -5.13 -4.95
N ILE A 25 5.33 -5.17 -4.27
CA ILE A 25 4.04 -4.76 -4.83
C ILE A 25 4.07 -3.25 -5.15
N LEU A 26 4.57 -2.43 -4.22
CA LEU A 26 4.71 -0.99 -4.43
C LEU A 26 5.61 -0.67 -5.63
N ASP A 27 6.75 -1.37 -5.78
CA ASP A 27 7.64 -1.23 -6.94
C ASP A 27 6.97 -1.59 -8.27
N GLN A 28 6.00 -2.51 -8.25
CA GLN A 28 5.23 -2.87 -9.44
C GLN A 28 4.11 -1.86 -9.74
N ILE A 29 3.37 -1.39 -8.73
CA ILE A 29 2.18 -0.55 -8.96
C ILE A 29 2.50 0.94 -9.15
N ILE A 30 3.56 1.45 -8.51
CA ILE A 30 3.88 2.88 -8.56
C ILE A 30 4.17 3.36 -9.99
N PRO A 31 4.98 2.67 -10.81
CA PRO A 31 5.20 3.08 -12.20
C PRO A 31 3.90 3.09 -13.01
N ILE A 32 3.02 2.10 -12.80
CA ILE A 32 1.74 1.98 -13.51
C ILE A 32 0.80 3.12 -13.14
N LEU A 33 0.72 3.44 -11.85
CA LEU A 33 -0.09 4.55 -11.35
C LEU A 33 0.46 5.89 -11.80
N LYS A 34 1.79 6.08 -11.83
CA LYS A 34 2.45 7.28 -12.39
C LYS A 34 2.10 7.46 -13.88
N LEU A 35 2.14 6.39 -14.68
CA LEU A 35 1.74 6.42 -16.10
C LEU A 35 0.26 6.78 -16.28
N SER A 36 -0.58 6.42 -15.31
CA SER A 36 -2.01 6.77 -15.28
C SER A 36 -2.27 8.20 -14.76
N GLY A 37 -1.21 8.98 -14.53
CA GLY A 37 -1.31 10.35 -14.03
C GLY A 37 -1.66 10.46 -12.54
N VAL A 38 -1.36 9.41 -11.76
CA VAL A 38 -1.50 9.42 -10.29
C VAL A 38 -0.13 9.64 -9.65
N SER A 39 -0.03 10.67 -8.82
CA SER A 39 1.16 11.02 -8.07
C SER A 39 1.28 10.23 -6.76
N ILE A 40 2.49 10.09 -6.22
CA ILE A 40 2.69 9.43 -4.92
C ILE A 40 1.90 10.11 -3.78
N PRO A 41 1.80 11.46 -3.70
CA PRO A 41 0.92 12.12 -2.73
C PRO A 41 -0.56 11.73 -2.86
N GLU A 42 -1.08 11.57 -4.08
CA GLU A 42 -2.44 11.05 -4.31
C GLU A 42 -2.59 9.61 -3.81
N MET A 43 -1.60 8.75 -4.06
CA MET A 43 -1.58 7.37 -3.56
C MET A 43 -1.56 7.31 -2.02
N MET A 44 -0.74 8.15 -1.38
CA MET A 44 -0.67 8.26 0.08
C MET A 44 -1.98 8.78 0.68
N THR A 45 -2.61 9.76 0.03
CA THR A 45 -3.89 10.33 0.47
C THR A 45 -4.98 9.26 0.40
N TYR A 46 -5.04 8.54 -0.72
CA TYR A 46 -5.95 7.40 -0.89
C TYR A 46 -5.71 6.34 0.19
N PHE A 47 -4.45 5.93 0.42
CA PHE A 47 -4.13 4.92 1.41
C PHE A 47 -4.55 5.34 2.83
N LYS A 48 -4.32 6.60 3.22
CA LYS A 48 -4.77 7.12 4.52
C LYS A 48 -6.29 7.07 4.68
N MET A 49 -7.05 7.38 3.63
CA MET A 49 -8.51 7.37 3.67
C MET A 49 -9.07 5.94 3.79
N HIS A 50 -8.38 4.96 3.22
CA HIS A 50 -8.82 3.56 3.16
C HIS A 50 -7.96 2.61 4.01
N GLN A 51 -7.16 3.14 4.96
CA GLN A 51 -6.17 2.35 5.72
C GLN A 51 -6.79 1.14 6.43
N ASN A 52 -8.02 1.30 6.92
CA ASN A 52 -8.77 0.27 7.64
C ASN A 52 -9.10 -0.95 6.76
N ASP A 53 -9.15 -0.78 5.43
CA ASP A 53 -9.42 -1.86 4.48
C ASP A 53 -8.21 -2.80 4.30
N TYR A 54 -7.03 -2.35 4.73
CA TYR A 54 -5.77 -3.08 4.62
C TYR A 54 -5.28 -3.61 5.99
N GLU A 55 -5.95 -3.25 7.07
CA GLU A 55 -5.75 -3.81 8.42
C GLU A 55 -6.56 -5.10 8.55
N THR A 56 -5.95 -6.26 8.34
CA THR A 56 -6.69 -7.51 8.12
C THR A 56 -7.33 -8.15 9.35
N LYS A 57 -7.70 -7.52 10.48
CA LYS A 57 -8.35 -8.19 11.65
C LYS A 57 -7.90 -9.66 11.95
N SER A 58 -6.65 -10.05 11.67
CA SER A 58 -6.26 -11.46 11.82
C SER A 58 -6.03 -11.76 13.29
N GLN A 59 -6.81 -12.70 13.82
CA GLN A 59 -6.64 -13.33 15.13
C GLN A 59 -5.40 -14.25 15.21
N ASP A 60 -4.67 -14.44 14.10
CA ASP A 60 -3.48 -15.29 14.04
C ASP A 60 -2.21 -14.51 14.37
N HIS A 61 -1.82 -14.61 15.63
CA HIS A 61 -0.75 -13.84 16.27
C HIS A 61 0.68 -14.39 16.08
N GLN A 62 0.94 -15.25 15.09
CA GLN A 62 2.22 -16.00 15.10
C GLN A 62 3.20 -15.81 13.94
N ASN A 63 2.90 -15.19 12.79
CA ASN A 63 3.94 -15.02 11.75
C ASN A 63 3.82 -13.86 10.75
N SER A 64 2.79 -13.00 10.83
CA SER A 64 2.59 -11.90 9.87
C SER A 64 2.92 -10.54 10.52
N ILE A 65 3.28 -9.53 9.71
CA ILE A 65 3.33 -8.14 10.21
C ILE A 65 2.00 -7.85 10.91
N SER A 66 2.05 -7.51 12.21
CA SER A 66 0.86 -7.04 12.94
C SER A 66 0.18 -5.93 12.14
N ASN A 67 -1.16 -5.96 12.03
CA ASN A 67 -1.94 -5.07 11.17
C ASN A 67 -1.60 -3.58 11.35
N SER A 68 -1.34 -3.16 12.60
CA SER A 68 -0.93 -1.79 12.94
C SER A 68 0.44 -1.40 12.37
N ASN A 69 1.33 -2.36 12.15
CA ASN A 69 2.61 -2.16 11.50
C ASN A 69 2.50 -2.16 9.97
N LYS A 70 1.49 -2.83 9.39
CA LYS A 70 1.34 -2.92 7.92
C LYS A 70 1.05 -1.56 7.30
N ALA A 71 0.07 -0.82 7.84
CA ALA A 71 -0.26 0.51 7.38
C ALA A 71 0.94 1.48 7.51
N LYS A 72 1.67 1.38 8.62
CA LYS A 72 2.89 2.15 8.85
C LYS A 72 3.98 1.85 7.81
N VAL A 73 4.24 0.56 7.54
CA VAL A 73 5.23 0.11 6.55
C VAL A 73 4.87 0.58 5.14
N VAL A 74 3.60 0.48 4.73
CA VAL A 74 3.15 0.98 3.42
C VAL A 74 3.42 2.49 3.29
N MET A 75 3.08 3.26 4.32
CA MET A 75 3.30 4.71 4.32
C MET A 75 4.78 5.09 4.30
N GLU A 76 5.63 4.41 5.09
CA GLU A 76 7.07 4.63 5.09
C GLU A 76 7.71 4.33 3.73
N LEU A 77 7.30 3.23 3.08
CA LEU A 77 7.79 2.86 1.75
C LEU A 77 7.31 3.82 0.66
N LEU A 78 6.06 4.30 0.73
CA LEU A 78 5.57 5.34 -0.19
C LEU A 78 6.35 6.65 -0.01
N MET A 79 6.62 7.07 1.23
CA MET A 79 7.44 8.26 1.52
C MET A 79 8.88 8.09 1.01
N ALA A 80 9.50 6.93 1.21
CA ALA A 80 10.84 6.65 0.73
C ALA A 80 10.95 6.76 -0.81
N LYS A 81 9.85 6.46 -1.52
CA LYS A 81 9.74 6.54 -2.98
C LYS A 81 9.31 7.92 -3.49
N LEU A 82 8.89 8.83 -2.61
CA LEU A 82 8.60 10.23 -2.96
C LEU A 82 9.88 11.02 -3.28
N ASN A 83 10.97 10.70 -2.58
CA ASN A 83 12.28 11.36 -2.70
C ASN A 83 13.21 10.71 -3.74
N LYS A 84 12.72 9.76 -4.54
CA LYS A 84 13.44 9.04 -5.60
C LYS A 84 12.84 9.34 -6.96
#